data_AF-A0A5E4BA36-F1
#
_entry.id   AF-A0A5E4BA36-F1
#
_cell.length_a   1.000
_cell.length_b   1.000
_cell.length_c   1.000
_cell.angle_alpha   90.00
_cell.angle_beta   90.00
_cell.angle_gamma   90.00
#
_symmetry.space_group_name_H-M   'P 1'
#
loop_
_entity.id
_entity.type
_entity.pdbx_description
1 polymer ?
#
loop_
_entity_poly.entity_id
_entity_poly.type
_entity_poly.pdbx_seq_one_letter_code
_entity_poly.pdbx_strand_id
1 'polypeptide(L)'
;MAMASDFYLCYYVEHKGKFGHEFLEFEFQPDGKPRYANNSNYKNDVMIRKEAYVHSTVMEELKRIIDDSDITKEDDALWSPPDRVTLEMNTFLLPHQK
;
A
#
# COMPACT_ATOMS: atom_id res chain seq x y z
N MET A 1 26.36 13.38 2.30
CA MET A 1 25.44 12.26 1.99
C MET A 1 24.11 12.62 2.60
N ALA A 2 23.13 13.00 1.76
CA ALA A 2 21.79 13.28 2.24
C ALA A 2 21.21 11.98 2.81
N MET A 3 20.72 12.03 4.05
CA MET A 3 19.97 10.92 4.66
C MET A 3 18.86 10.54 3.67
N ALA A 4 18.87 9.31 3.18
CA ALA A 4 17.79 8.81 2.34
C ALA A 4 16.49 9.02 3.13
N SER A 5 15.58 9.81 2.57
CA SER A 5 14.28 10.07 3.16
C SER A 5 13.61 8.74 3.51
N ASP A 6 13.23 8.56 4.78
CA ASP A 6 12.44 7.42 5.25
C ASP A 6 11.10 7.40 4.51
N PHE A 7 11.07 6.71 3.38
CA PHE A 7 9.90 6.58 2.53
C PHE A 7 9.35 5.18 2.64
N TYR A 8 8.11 5.09 3.09
CA TYR A 8 7.40 3.84 3.23
C TYR A 8 5.96 4.02 2.79
N LEU A 9 5.50 3.05 2.01
CA LEU A 9 4.14 2.99 1.51
C LEU A 9 3.61 1.58 1.74
N CYS A 10 2.45 1.46 2.38
CA CYS A 10 1.72 0.22 2.48
C CYS A 10 0.26 0.45 2.09
N TYR A 11 -0.24 -0.39 1.20
CA TYR A 11 -1.64 -0.45 0.79
C TYR A 11 -2.17 -1.83 1.12
N TYR A 12 -3.27 -1.89 1.85
CA TYR A 12 -3.97 -3.12 2.17
C TYR A 12 -5.46 -2.94 1.91
N VAL A 13 -6.04 -3.90 1.19
CA VAL A 13 -7.49 -3.99 1.03
C VAL A 13 -7.91 -5.43 1.24
N GLU A 14 -8.95 -5.61 2.04
CA GLU A 14 -9.60 -6.90 2.24
C GLU A 14 -11.10 -6.86 1.96
N HIS A 15 -11.58 -8.00 1.51
CA HIS A 15 -12.99 -8.27 1.28
C HIS A 15 -13.35 -9.64 1.87
N LYS A 16 -14.43 -9.69 2.65
CA LYS A 16 -15.01 -10.93 3.19
C LYS A 16 -16.32 -11.21 2.49
N GLY A 17 -16.21 -11.93 1.38
CA GLY A 17 -17.32 -12.27 0.50
C GLY A 17 -17.84 -13.69 0.70
N LYS A 18 -18.77 -14.08 -0.19
CA LYS A 18 -19.31 -15.44 -0.29
C LYS A 18 -18.23 -16.51 -0.49
N PHE A 19 -17.09 -16.12 -1.05
CA PHE A 19 -15.97 -17.02 -1.40
C PHE A 19 -14.83 -16.99 -0.37
N GLY A 20 -15.07 -16.43 0.82
CA GLY A 20 -14.11 -16.37 1.91
C GLY A 20 -13.42 -15.02 2.03
N HIS A 21 -12.22 -15.03 2.61
CA HIS A 21 -11.40 -13.84 2.82
C HIS A 21 -10.46 -13.63 1.65
N GLU A 22 -10.68 -12.54 0.92
CA GLU A 22 -9.85 -12.09 -0.18
C GLU A 22 -9.10 -10.82 0.26
N PHE A 23 -7.84 -10.68 -0.15
CA PHE A 23 -7.09 -9.47 0.10
C PHE A 23 -6.02 -9.21 -0.95
N LEU A 24 -5.65 -7.94 -1.06
CA LEU A 24 -4.53 -7.45 -1.85
C LEU A 24 -3.70 -6.53 -0.95
N GLU A 25 -2.40 -6.78 -0.93
CA GLU A 25 -1.44 -6.00 -0.16
C GLU A 25 -0.21 -5.71 -1.01
N PHE A 26 0.27 -4.47 -0.93
CA PHE A 26 1.61 -4.15 -1.38
C PHE A 26 2.30 -3.16 -0.45
N GLU A 27 3.60 -3.35 -0.28
CA GLU A 27 4.46 -2.56 0.58
C GLU A 27 5.70 -2.13 -0.21
N PHE A 28 6.10 -0.86 -0.10
CA PHE A 28 7.40 -0.35 -0.56
C PHE A 28 8.23 0.07 0.65
N GLN A 29 9.33 -0.64 0.86
CA GLN A 29 10.27 -0.36 1.94
C GLN A 29 11.30 0.73 1.52
N PRO A 30 11.92 1.42 2.49
CA PRO A 30 12.94 2.43 2.19
C PRO A 30 14.16 1.89 1.41
N ASP A 31 14.42 0.59 1.49
CA ASP A 31 15.49 -0.10 0.77
C ASP A 31 15.17 -0.39 -0.71
N GLY A 32 13.98 0.02 -1.19
CA GLY A 32 13.55 -0.18 -2.57
C GLY A 32 13.07 -1.60 -2.87
N LYS A 33 12.70 -2.38 -1.85
CA LYS A 33 12.18 -3.74 -2.01
C LYS A 33 10.64 -3.79 -1.88
N PRO A 34 9.88 -3.70 -2.99
CA PRO A 34 8.45 -3.94 -2.93
C PRO A 34 8.12 -5.38 -2.59
N ARG A 35 7.07 -5.54 -1.79
CA ARG A 35 6.45 -6.81 -1.44
C ARG A 35 5.01 -6.78 -1.90
N TYR A 36 4.58 -7.84 -2.56
CA TYR A 36 3.23 -7.99 -3.09
C TYR A 36 2.63 -9.29 -2.60
N ALA A 37 1.41 -9.21 -2.09
CA ALA A 37 0.61 -10.34 -1.67
C ALA A 37 -0.80 -10.20 -2.22
N ASN A 38 -1.29 -11.21 -2.94
CA ASN A 38 -2.66 -11.26 -3.42
C ASN A 38 -3.26 -12.63 -3.12
N ASN A 39 -4.38 -12.61 -2.41
CA ASN A 39 -5.19 -13.78 -2.14
C ASN A 39 -6.61 -13.50 -2.64
N SER A 40 -6.94 -13.95 -3.85
CA SER A 40 -8.25 -13.68 -4.46
C SER A 40 -9.22 -14.84 -4.38
N ASN A 41 -8.82 -16.03 -3.91
CA ASN A 41 -9.64 -17.27 -3.89
C ASN A 41 -10.39 -17.59 -5.20
N TYR A 42 -10.11 -16.90 -6.30
CA TYR A 42 -10.82 -17.02 -7.55
C TYR A 42 -10.44 -18.37 -8.18
N LYS A 43 -11.41 -19.25 -8.40
CA LYS A 43 -11.17 -20.61 -8.92
C LYS A 43 -10.19 -21.46 -8.09
N ASN A 44 -10.17 -21.29 -6.77
CA ASN A 44 -9.25 -21.97 -5.85
C ASN A 44 -7.77 -21.68 -6.14
N ASP A 45 -7.46 -20.47 -6.61
CA ASP A 45 -6.08 -20.08 -6.84
C ASP A 45 -5.28 -20.05 -5.52
N VAL A 46 -3.98 -20.29 -5.63
CA VAL A 46 -3.08 -20.22 -4.48
C VAL A 46 -2.65 -18.78 -4.27
N MET A 47 -2.52 -18.36 -3.01
CA MET A 47 -2.02 -17.03 -2.68
C MET A 47 -0.70 -16.71 -3.41
N ILE A 48 -0.68 -15.58 -4.11
CA ILE A 48 0.49 -15.08 -4.84
C ILE A 48 1.29 -14.18 -3.90
N ARG A 49 2.58 -14.49 -3.73
CA ARG A 49 3.55 -13.64 -3.03
C ARG A 49 4.74 -13.37 -3.94
N LYS A 50 5.12 -12.10 -4.07
CA LYS A 50 6.27 -11.68 -4.88
C LYS A 50 7.05 -10.60 -4.15
N GLU A 51 8.36 -10.68 -4.30
CA GLU A 51 9.29 -9.65 -3.82
C GLU A 51 10.27 -9.37 -4.96
N ALA A 52 10.58 -8.10 -5.16
CA ALA A 52 11.56 -7.66 -6.15
C ALA A 52 12.28 -6.42 -5.63
N TYR A 53 13.42 -6.09 -6.21
CA TYR A 53 14.05 -4.79 -6.02
C TYR A 53 13.71 -3.90 -7.21
N VAL A 54 13.37 -2.65 -6.93
CA VAL A 54 13.12 -1.65 -7.97
C VAL A 54 14.24 -0.63 -8.01
N HIS A 55 14.39 0.01 -9.17
CA HIS A 55 15.32 1.11 -9.33
C HIS A 55 14.84 2.35 -8.55
N SER A 56 15.77 3.21 -8.13
CA SER A 56 15.45 4.44 -7.38
C SER A 56 14.44 5.34 -8.09
N THR A 57 14.48 5.40 -9.43
CA THR A 57 13.52 6.17 -10.23
C THR A 57 12.06 5.76 -9.99
N VAL A 58 11.79 4.48 -9.70
CA VAL A 58 10.44 4.01 -9.37
C VAL A 58 10.01 4.56 -8.00
N MET A 59 10.93 4.58 -7.04
CA MET A 59 10.69 5.12 -5.70
C MET A 59 10.45 6.64 -5.74
N GLU A 60 11.21 7.37 -6.57
CA GLU A 60 11.05 8.81 -6.77
C GLU A 60 9.71 9.13 -7.44
N GLU A 61 9.29 8.33 -8.41
CA GLU A 61 8.00 8.54 -9.09
C GLU A 61 6.82 8.25 -8.16
N LEU A 62 6.91 7.24 -7.29
CA LEU A 62 5.91 6.99 -6.25
C LEU A 62 5.77 8.16 -5.29
N LYS A 63 6.89 8.76 -4.85
CA LYS A 63 6.88 9.98 -4.04
C LYS A 63 6.17 11.11 -4.77
N ARG A 64 6.51 11.34 -6.04
CA ARG A 64 5.88 12.38 -6.86
C ARG A 64 4.36 12.19 -6.96
N ILE A 65 3.89 10.97 -7.20
CA ILE A 65 2.45 10.66 -7.28
C ILE A 65 1.75 10.95 -5.94
N ILE A 66 2.37 10.59 -4.82
CA ILE A 66 1.81 10.84 -3.48
C ILE A 66 1.75 12.35 -3.20
N ASP A 67 2.82 13.07 -3.49
CA ASP A 67 2.89 14.52 -3.29
C ASP A 67 1.86 15.25 -4.18
N ASP A 68 1.75 14.88 -5.46
CA ASP A 68 0.78 15.45 -6.40
C ASP A 68 -0.68 15.13 -6.04
N SER A 69 -0.91 14.03 -5.32
CA SER A 69 -2.26 13.62 -4.90
C SER A 69 -2.80 14.40 -3.71
N ASP A 70 -1.94 15.13 -2.98
CA ASP A 70 -2.28 15.81 -1.73
C ASP A 70 -2.90 14.92 -0.63
N ILE A 71 -2.82 13.58 -0.76
CA ILE A 71 -3.44 12.61 0.16
C ILE A 71 -2.99 12.75 1.61
N THR A 72 -1.80 13.32 1.83
CA THR A 72 -1.22 13.56 3.16
C THR A 72 -1.91 14.69 3.93
N LYS A 73 -2.74 15.49 3.25
CA LYS A 73 -3.53 16.58 3.83
C LYS A 73 -4.96 16.14 4.17
N GLU A 74 -5.36 14.95 3.73
CA GLU A 74 -6.69 14.41 3.97
C GLU A 74 -6.77 13.72 5.34
N ASP A 75 -7.98 13.68 5.90
CA ASP A 75 -8.30 13.04 7.17
C ASP A 75 -9.50 12.11 7.00
N ASP A 76 -9.41 10.92 7.58
CA ASP A 76 -10.40 9.86 7.41
C ASP A 76 -11.55 9.92 8.43
N ALA A 77 -11.60 10.93 9.31
CA ALA A 77 -12.62 11.00 10.37
C ALA A 77 -14.06 11.08 9.85
N LEU A 78 -14.26 11.54 8.62
CA LEU A 78 -15.57 11.62 7.96
C LEU A 78 -15.79 10.50 6.93
N TRP A 79 -14.86 9.57 6.79
CA TRP A 79 -15.02 8.46 5.86
C TRP A 79 -16.04 7.46 6.39
N SER A 80 -16.66 6.74 5.47
CA SER A 80 -17.58 5.67 5.87
C SER A 80 -16.77 4.62 6.64
N PRO A 81 -17.25 4.17 7.81
CA PRO A 81 -16.53 3.17 8.58
C PRO A 81 -16.41 1.87 7.76
N PRO A 82 -15.35 1.09 7.98
CA PRO A 82 -15.24 -0.21 7.34
C PRO A 82 -16.45 -1.08 7.69
N ASP A 83 -17.12 -1.57 6.65
CA ASP A 83 -18.26 -2.45 6.79
C ASP A 83 -17.81 -3.89 7.08
N ARG A 84 -18.74 -4.75 7.50
CA ARG A 84 -18.47 -6.18 7.74
C ARG A 84 -17.88 -6.93 6.54
N VAL A 85 -17.96 -6.34 5.35
CA VAL A 85 -17.63 -6.93 4.06
C VAL A 85 -16.32 -6.39 3.49
N THR A 86 -15.93 -5.15 3.79
CA THR A 86 -14.78 -4.50 3.14
C THR A 86 -14.01 -3.66 4.16
N LEU A 87 -12.69 -3.79 4.15
CA LEU A 87 -11.77 -2.93 4.89
C LEU A 87 -10.66 -2.51 3.94
N GLU A 88 -10.42 -1.20 3.86
CA GLU A 88 -9.31 -0.60 3.13
C GLU A 88 -8.45 0.16 4.13
N MET A 89 -7.13 -0.05 4.07
CA MET A 89 -6.16 0.56 4.96
C MET A 89 -4.96 1.02 4.14
N ASN A 90 -4.72 2.34 4.15
CA ASN A 90 -3.59 2.96 3.49
C ASN A 90 -2.68 3.54 4.56
N THR A 91 -1.39 3.20 4.53
CA THR A 91 -0.39 3.75 5.45
C THR A 91 0.75 4.34 4.65
N PHE A 92 0.96 5.65 4.82
CA PHE A 92 2.08 6.37 4.25
C PHE A 92 2.97 6.83 5.42
N LEU A 93 4.26 6.49 5.40
CA LEU A 93 5.25 7.20 6.21
C LEU A 93 6.11 7.98 5.25
N LEU A 94 5.91 9.29 5.25
CA LEU A 94 6.78 10.23 4.56
C LEU A 94 7.64 10.95 5.62
N PRO A 95 8.86 11.38 5.28
CA PRO A 95 9.60 12.26 6.15
C PRO A 95 8.79 13.54 6.35
N HIS A 96 8.66 13.98 7.61
CA HIS A 96 8.08 15.27 7.94
C HIS A 96 8.71 16.35 7.07
N GLN A 97 7.93 16.96 6.18
CA GLN A 97 8.32 18.20 5.51
C GLN A 97 8.42 19.27 6.60
N LYS A 98 9.62 19.81 6.81
CA LYS A 98 9.87 20.96 7.70
C LYS A 98 9.43 22.26 7.05
#